data_AF-A0AA96QJ39-F1
#
_entry.id   AF-A0AA96QJ39-F1
#
_cell.length_a   1.000
_cell.length_b   1.000
_cell.length_c   1.000
_cell.angle_alpha   90.00
_cell.angle_beta   90.00
_cell.angle_gamma   90.00
#
_symmetry.space_group_name_H-M   'P 1'
#
loop_
_entity.id
_entity.type
_entity.pdbx_description
1 polymer ?
#
loop_
_entity_poly.entity_id
_entity_poly.type
_entity_poly.pdbx_seq_one_letter_code
_entity_poly.pdbx_strand_id
1 'polypeptide(L)' 'MPQHQKPDPPHFNDHTALVLLFSLLCAIGAGFLIHAETHSLAMAVLTGGAAFVAAWSFWDRVIG' A
#
# COMPACT_ATOMS: atom_id res chain seq x y z
N MET A 1 -33.55 -26.34 -19.08
CA MET A 1 -33.00 -26.45 -17.71
C MET A 1 -32.35 -25.12 -17.37
N PRO A 2 -32.87 -24.33 -16.42
CA PRO A 2 -32.29 -23.04 -16.07
C PRO A 2 -30.92 -23.25 -15.40
N GLN A 3 -29.90 -22.60 -15.96
CA GLN A 3 -28.53 -22.60 -15.44
C GLN A 3 -28.54 -21.89 -14.08
N HIS A 4 -28.23 -22.63 -13.01
CA HIS A 4 -28.09 -22.10 -11.67
C HIS A 4 -26.78 -21.29 -11.62
N GLN A 5 -26.87 -20.01 -11.96
CA GLN A 5 -25.75 -19.08 -11.98
C GLN A 5 -25.35 -18.82 -10.52
N LYS A 6 -24.31 -19.53 -10.07
CA LYS A 6 -23.64 -19.25 -8.79
C LYS A 6 -23.19 -17.78 -8.86
N PRO A 7 -23.58 -16.91 -7.91
CA PRO A 7 -23.02 -15.56 -7.88
C PRO A 7 -21.51 -15.70 -7.68
N ASP A 8 -20.73 -15.12 -8.60
CA ASP A 8 -19.29 -15.03 -8.45
C ASP A 8 -18.98 -14.43 -7.07
N PRO A 9 -18.04 -15.02 -6.31
CA PRO A 9 -17.65 -14.44 -5.03
C PRO A 9 -17.19 -12.99 -5.26
N PRO A 10 -17.44 -12.07 -4.31
CA PRO A 10 -16.98 -10.70 -4.44
C PRO A 10 -15.47 -10.74 -4.69
N HIS A 11 -15.04 -10.37 -5.91
CA HIS A 11 -13.65 -10.10 -6.22
C HIS A 11 -13.25 -8.93 -5.33
N PHE A 12 -12.76 -9.26 -4.13
CA PHE A 12 -12.26 -8.33 -3.15
C PHE A 12 -10.97 -7.74 -3.72
N ASN A 13 -11.13 -6.72 -4.53
CA ASN A 13 -10.15 -5.74 -5.01
C ASN A 13 -8.68 -6.18 -4.82
N ASP A 14 -8.26 -7.22 -5.55
CA ASP A 14 -6.88 -7.73 -5.54
C ASP A 14 -5.89 -6.60 -5.87
N HIS A 15 -6.35 -5.63 -6.66
CA HIS A 15 -5.65 -4.39 -6.94
C HIS A 15 -5.39 -3.60 -5.66
N THR A 16 -6.39 -3.31 -4.82
CA THR A 16 -6.22 -2.64 -3.50
C THR A 16 -5.20 -3.33 -2.63
N ALA A 17 -5.23 -4.66 -2.57
CA ALA A 17 -4.28 -5.44 -1.77
C ALA A 17 -2.84 -5.28 -2.28
N LEU A 18 -2.63 -5.31 -3.60
CA LEU A 18 -1.33 -5.03 -4.22
C LEU A 18 -0.87 -3.60 -3.95
N VAL A 19 -1.77 -2.62 -4.02
CA VAL A 19 -1.43 -1.22 -3.71
C VAL A 19 -0.88 -1.07 -2.30
N LEU A 20 -1.60 -1.63 -1.33
CA LEU A 20 -1.26 -1.54 0.08
C LEU A 20 0.07 -2.24 0.35
N LEU A 21 0.32 -3.38 -0.30
CA LEU A 21 1.56 -4.12 -0.16
C LEU A 21 2.76 -3.34 -0.71
N PHE A 22 2.65 -2.76 -1.91
CA PHE A 22 3.72 -1.94 -2.49
C PHE A 22 3.96 -0.64 -1.70
N SER A 23 2.88 0.01 -1.26
CA SER A 23 2.95 1.21 -0.43
C SER A 23 3.64 0.92 0.92
N LEU A 24 3.29 -0.19 1.55
CA LEU A 24 3.93 -0.64 2.80
C LEU A 24 5.42 -0.93 2.59
N LEU A 25 5.79 -1.57 1.48
CA LEU A 25 7.20 -1.84 1.17
C LEU A 25 8.01 -0.55 1.00
N CYS A 26 7.46 0.44 0.29
CA CYS A 26 8.07 1.76 0.15
C CYS A 26 8.21 2.48 1.48
N ALA A 27 7.17 2.43 2.33
CA ALA A 27 7.17 3.04 3.65
C ALA A 27 8.25 2.44 4.57
N ILE A 28 8.38 1.10 4.57
CA ILE A 28 9.41 0.40 5.33
C ILE A 28 10.80 0.78 4.83
N GLY A 29 11.03 0.76 3.51
CA GLY A 29 12.32 1.12 2.91
C GLY A 29 12.73 2.56 3.24
N ALA A 30 11.82 3.51 3.05
CA ALA A 30 12.08 4.93 3.35
C ALA A 30 12.30 5.18 4.85
N GLY A 31 11.48 4.56 5.70
CA GLY A 31 11.62 4.67 7.15
C GLY A 31 12.93 4.07 7.66
N PHE A 32 13.32 2.89 7.15
CA PHE A 32 14.56 2.22 7.55
C PHE A 32 15.80 3.00 7.14
N LEU A 33 15.81 3.53 5.91
CA LEU A 33 16.91 4.36 5.42
C LEU A 33 17.11 5.62 6.27
N ILE A 34 16.01 6.32 6.60
CA ILE A 34 16.06 7.54 7.42
C ILE A 34 16.42 7.22 8.88
N HIS A 35 15.95 6.09 9.41
CA HIS A 35 16.33 5.63 10.74
C HIS A 35 17.84 5.37 10.83
N ALA A 36 18.41 4.70 9.82
CA ALA A 36 19.83 4.39 9.76
C ALA A 36 20.69 5.66 9.74
N GLU A 37 20.25 6.70 9.03
CA GLU A 37 20.95 7.98 8.95
C GLU A 37 20.80 8.83 10.22
N THR A 38 19.58 8.97 10.74
CA THR A 38 19.29 9.96 11.79
C THR A 38 19.31 9.41 13.21
N HIS A 39 19.33 8.08 13.40
CA HIS A 39 19.12 7.40 14.68
C HIS A 39 17.84 7.82 15.42
N SER A 40 16.94 8.54 14.75
CA SER A 40 15.73 9.12 15.34
C SER A 40 14.50 8.38 14.84
N LEU A 41 13.82 7.70 15.78
CA LEU A 41 12.65 6.87 15.49
C LEU A 41 11.47 7.73 15.03
N ALA A 42 11.35 8.97 15.53
CA ALA A 42 10.30 9.90 15.14
C ALA A 42 10.43 10.34 13.67
N MET A 43 11.65 10.63 13.20
CA MET A 43 11.90 10.96 11.80
C MET A 43 11.62 9.77 10.88
N ALA A 44 12.03 8.57 11.29
CA ALA A 44 11.75 7.36 10.53
C ALA A 44 10.24 7.11 10.32
N VAL A 45 9.43 7.30 11.37
CA VAL A 45 7.97 7.15 11.29
C VAL A 45 7.33 8.24 10.44
N LEU A 46 7.77 9.50 10.57
CA LEU A 46 7.27 10.60 9.74
C LEU A 46 7.58 10.38 8.26
N THR A 47 8.82 10.00 7.93
CA THR A 47 9.20 9.77 6.54
C THR A 47 8.57 8.50 5.97
N GLY A 48 8.48 7.42 6.75
CA GLY A 48 7.77 6.20 6.35
C GLY A 48 6.28 6.46 6.12
N GLY A 49 5.62 7.21 7.00
CA GLY A 49 4.23 7.62 6.84
C GLY A 49 3.99 8.52 5.63
N ALA A 50 4.87 9.50 5.40
CA ALA A 50 4.81 10.35 4.20
C ALA A 50 5.00 9.53 2.91
N ALA A 51 5.94 8.58 2.91
CA ALA A 51 6.16 7.67 1.79
C ALA A 51 4.94 6.75 1.55
N PHE A 52 4.29 6.27 2.61
CA PHE A 52 3.06 5.47 2.51
C PHE A 52 1.91 6.27 1.87
N VAL A 53 1.67 7.49 2.32
CA VAL A 53 0.60 8.35 1.77
C VAL A 53 0.90 8.72 0.31
N ALA A 54 2.15 9.02 -0.02
CA ALA A 54 2.56 9.31 -1.39
C ALA A 54 2.41 8.10 -2.32
N ALA A 55 2.86 6.92 -1.90
CA ALA A 55 2.74 5.69 -2.67
C ALA A 55 1.27 5.26 -2.83
N TRP A 56 0.45 5.43 -1.79
CA TRP A 56 -0.98 5.18 -1.90
C TRP A 56 -1.62 6.19 -2.87
N SER A 57 -1.46 7.50 -2.68
CA SER A 57 -2.04 8.50 -3.57
C SER A 57 -1.59 8.37 -5.03
N PHE A 58 -0.34 7.94 -5.27
CA PHE A 58 0.16 7.66 -6.62
C PHE A 58 -0.61 6.51 -7.27
N TRP A 59 -0.76 5.41 -6.54
CA TRP A 59 -1.30 4.18 -7.10
C TRP A 59 -2.84 4.17 -7.16
N ASP A 60 -3.50 4.90 -6.25
CA ASP A 60 -4.91 5.29 -6.36
C ASP A 60 -5.17 6.01 -7.68
N ARG A 61 -4.27 6.92 -8.09
CA ARG A 61 -4.37 7.64 -9.37
C ARG A 61 -4.06 6.81 -10.61
N VAL A 62 -3.30 5.73 -10.47
CA VAL A 62 -2.86 4.90 -11.61
C VAL A 62 -3.89 3.81 -11.92
N ILE A 63 -4.61 3.32 -10.90
CA ILE A 63 -5.58 2.21 -11.02
C ILE A 63 -7.03 2.65 -10.81
N GLY A 64 -7.26 3.79 -10.17
CA GLY A 64 -8.58 4.40 -10.02
C GLY A 64 -9.12 5.04 -11.27
#